data_AF-A0A1K1PSJ6-F1
#
_entry.id   AF-A0A1K1PSJ6-F1
#
_cell.length_a   1.000
_cell.length_b   1.000
_cell.length_c   1.000
_cell.angle_alpha   90.00
_cell.angle_beta   90.00
_cell.angle_gamma   90.00
#
_symmetry.space_group_name_H-M   'P 1'
#
loop_
_entity.id
_entity.type
_entity.pdbx_description
1 polymer ?
#
loop_
_entity_poly.entity_id
_entity_poly.type
_entity_poly.pdbx_seq_one_letter_code
_entity_poly.pdbx_strand_id
1 'polypeptide(L)' 'MEFILILKKLEGDLTIEEEVIFNHWYEESPEHVAYFEKIKGYYLRMNDFPLN' A
#
# COMPACT_ATOMS: atom_id res chain seq x y z
N MET A 1 -0.95 -2.71 -9.92
CA MET A 1 -0.27 -3.28 -8.74
C MET A 1 -1.09 -4.42 -8.16
N GLU A 2 -0.42 -5.49 -7.73
CA GLU A 2 -1.07 -6.57 -6.99
C GLU A 2 -1.39 -6.11 -5.56
N PHE A 3 -2.61 -6.41 -5.07
CA PHE A 3 -3.05 -5.97 -3.76
C PHE A 3 -2.14 -6.44 -2.61
N ILE A 4 -1.55 -7.63 -2.75
CA ILE A 4 -0.62 -8.18 -1.75
C ILE A 4 0.62 -7.30 -1.55
N LEU A 5 1.14 -6.69 -2.62
CA LEU A 5 2.29 -5.78 -2.54
C LEU A 5 1.92 -4.45 -1.87
N ILE A 6 0.67 -4.01 -2.01
CA ILE A 6 0.16 -2.83 -1.29
C ILE A 6 0.09 -3.10 0.21
N LEU A 7 -0.39 -4.28 0.63
CA LEU A 7 -0.41 -4.66 2.04
C LEU A 7 1.01 -4.77 2.61
N LYS A 8 1.91 -5.47 1.92
CA LYS A 8 3.32 -5.56 2.30
C LYS A 8 3.98 -4.18 2.42
N LYS A 9 3.66 -3.22 1.54
CA LYS A 9 4.15 -1.84 1.65
C LYS A 9 3.74 -1.19 2.96
N LEU A 10 2.49 -1.40 3.38
CA LEU A 10 1.93 -0.84 4.61
C LEU A 10 2.53 -1.52 5.85
N GLU A 11 2.86 -2.80 5.76
CA GLU A 11 3.48 -3.60 6.83
C GLU A 11 5.00 -3.37 6.93
N GLY A 12 5.64 -2.88 5.87
CA GLY A 12 7.10 -2.69 5.79
C GLY A 12 7.85 -3.96 5.33
N ASP A 13 7.15 -4.92 4.73
CA ASP A 13 7.62 -6.27 4.40
C ASP A 13 7.97 -6.48 2.92
N LEU A 14 8.12 -5.40 2.15
CA LEU A 14 8.56 -5.50 0.76
C LEU A 14 10.05 -5.90 0.67
N THR A 15 10.37 -6.80 -0.26
CA THR A 15 11.76 -6.97 -0.70
C THR A 15 12.21 -5.77 -1.53
N ILE A 16 13.52 -5.67 -1.81
CA ILE A 16 14.08 -4.59 -2.63
C ILE A 16 13.45 -4.60 -4.04
N GLU A 17 13.26 -5.78 -4.63
CA GLU A 17 12.66 -5.93 -5.95
C GLU A 17 11.19 -5.48 -5.94
N GLU A 18 10.45 -5.88 -4.91
CA GLU A 18 9.04 -5.50 -4.74
C GLU A 18 8.90 -3.99 -4.49
N GLU A 19 9.82 -3.38 -3.75
CA GLU A 19 9.88 -1.94 -3.51
C GLU A 19 10.11 -1.16 -4.81
N VAL A 20 10.97 -1.65 -5.70
CA VAL A 20 11.16 -1.06 -7.04
C VAL A 20 9.88 -1.14 -7.87
N ILE A 21 9.20 -2.29 -7.88
CA ILE A 21 7.93 -2.47 -8.60
C ILE A 21 6.84 -1.55 -8.02
N PHE A 22 6.77 -1.42 -6.69
CA PHE A 22 5.85 -0.52 -6.00
C PHE A 22 6.09 0.93 -6.37
N ASN A 23 7.34 1.39 -6.28
CA ASN A 23 7.69 2.78 -6.55
C ASN A 23 7.43 3.15 -8.00
N HIS A 24 7.77 2.27 -8.96
CA HIS A 24 7.47 2.50 -10.36
C HIS A 24 5.96 2.68 -10.59
N TRP A 25 5.14 1.78 -10.05
CA TRP A 25 3.69 1.88 -10.14
C TRP A 25 3.14 3.14 -9.45
N TYR A 26 3.64 3.49 -8.27
CA TYR A 26 3.18 4.66 -7.51
C TYR A 26 3.49 5.98 -8.22
N GLU A 27 4.65 6.08 -8.87
CA GLU A 27 5.08 7.27 -9.63
C GLU A 27 4.45 7.38 -11.02
N GLU A 28 3.95 6.27 -11.57
CA GLU A 28 3.41 6.20 -12.93
C GLU A 28 2.18 7.10 -13.15
N SER A 29 1.34 7.29 -12.12
CA SER A 29 0.11 8.09 -12.26
C SER A 29 -0.46 8.59 -10.93
N PRO A 30 -1.09 9.79 -10.90
CA PRO A 30 -1.80 10.30 -9.73
C PRO A 30 -2.93 9.39 -9.24
N GLU A 31 -3.57 8.63 -10.12
CA GLU A 31 -4.61 7.67 -9.79
C GLU A 31 -4.08 6.51 -8.93
N HIS A 32 -2.84 6.06 -9.19
CA HIS A 32 -2.17 5.05 -8.38
C HIS A 32 -1.87 5.56 -6.96
N VAL A 33 -1.37 6.79 -6.85
CA VAL A 33 -1.17 7.49 -5.58
C VAL A 33 -2.48 7.57 -4.79
N ALA A 34 -3.55 8.05 -5.43
CA ALA A 34 -4.87 8.18 -4.80
C ALA A 34 -5.43 6.82 -4.35
N TYR A 35 -5.23 5.77 -5.15
CA TYR A 35 -5.63 4.41 -4.79
C TYR A 35 -4.87 3.92 -3.55
N PHE A 36 -3.55 4.08 -3.51
CA PHE A 36 -2.74 3.69 -2.35
C PHE A 36 -3.16 4.43 -1.08
N GLU A 37 -3.31 5.76 -1.13
CA GLU A 37 -3.72 6.57 0.02
C GLU A 37 -5.11 6.17 0.53
N LYS A 38 -6.04 5.80 -0.37
CA LYS A 38 -7.34 5.25 0.01
C LYS A 38 -7.19 3.96 0.81
N ILE A 39 -6.40 2.99 0.31
CA ILE A 39 -6.17 1.71 1.00
C ILE A 39 -5.46 1.91 2.34
N LYS A 40 -4.41 2.75 2.38
CA LYS A 40 -3.71 3.14 3.61
C LYS A 40 -4.66 3.70 4.66
N GLY A 41 -5.59 4.58 4.26
CA GLY A 41 -6.61 5.11 5.14
C GLY A 41 -7.57 4.05 5.71
N TYR A 42 -7.94 3.02 4.93
CA TYR A 42 -8.72 1.89 5.45
C TYR A 42 -7.90 1.02 6.41
N TYR A 43 -6.66 0.70 6.05
CA TYR A 43 -5.76 -0.11 6.85
C TYR A 43 -5.52 0.50 8.23
N LEU A 44 -5.22 1.79 8.30
CA LEU A 44 -5.04 2.51 9.56
C LEU A 44 -6.31 2.50 10.42
N ARG A 45 -7.49 2.73 9.82
CA ARG A 45 -8.76 2.67 10.57
C ARG A 45 -9.06 1.29 11.15
N MET A 46 -8.70 0.21 10.45
CA MET A 46 -8.88 -1.15 10.95
C MET A 46 -7.90 -1.45 12.09
N ASN A 47 -6.67 -0.94 12.02
CA ASN A 47 -5.67 -1.16 13.07
C ASN A 47 -5.91 -0.29 14.33
N ASP A 48 -6.46 0.92 14.17
CA ASP A 48 -6.80 1.81 15.29
C ASP A 48 -8.05 1.35 16.07
N PHE A 49 -8.87 0.48 15.46
CA PHE A 49 -10.07 -0.09 16.07
C PHE A 49 -10.06 -1.61 15.92
N PRO A 50 -9.33 -2.35 16.79
CA PRO A 50 -9.46 -3.80 16.83
C PRO A 50 -10.94 -4.12 17.09
N LEU A 51 -11.55 -4.85 16.16
CA LEU A 51 -12.90 -5.40 16.34
C LEU A 51 -12.85 -6.32 17.55
N ASN A 52 -13.40 -5.84 18.67
CA ASN A 52 -13.60 -6.61 19.91
C ASN A 52 -14.63 -7.72 19.71
#